data_AF-A0A7W0HNN6-F1
#
_entry.id   AF-A0A7W0HNN6-F1
#
_cell.length_a   1.000
_cell.length_b   1.000
_cell.length_c   1.000
_cell.angle_alpha   90.00
_cell.angle_beta   90.00
_cell.angle_gamma   90.00
#
_symmetry.space_group_name_H-M   'P 1'
#
loop_
_entity.id
_entity.type
_entity.pdbx_description
1 polymer ?
#
loop_
_entity_poly.entity_id
_entity_poly.type
_entity_poly.pdbx_seq_one_letter_code
_entity_poly.pdbx_strand_id
1 'polypeptide(L)'
;MTTIHHKPVMDADPSENTTRPVDYVWAAARISLGWIFLWAFLDKTFGWGFATPAERAWINGGSPTTGFLKGTGENALGGFFSGLAGQVWVDWLFMAGLLGIGAALILGVGTRVAAAAGGLLLVLMWAAELPLANNPFMDDHIVYAIVLVGLALANAGETLGLGKYVRQPYLK
;
A
#
# COMPACT_ATOMS: atom_id res chain seq x y z
N MET A 1 -45.74 -9.35 52.11
CA MET A 1 -45.04 -8.10 51.74
C MET A 1 -43.66 -8.50 51.27
N THR A 2 -43.50 -8.71 49.96
CA THR A 2 -42.30 -9.31 49.36
C THR A 2 -41.50 -8.20 48.71
N THR A 3 -40.36 -7.84 49.30
CA THR A 3 -39.49 -6.79 48.78
C THR A 3 -38.78 -7.31 47.53
N ILE A 4 -39.18 -6.82 46.37
CA ILE A 4 -38.50 -7.12 45.11
C ILE A 4 -37.25 -6.25 45.05
N HIS A 5 -36.09 -6.87 45.24
CA HIS A 5 -34.78 -6.20 45.13
C HIS A 5 -34.52 -5.94 43.64
N HIS A 6 -34.86 -4.75 43.16
CA HIS A 6 -34.51 -4.29 41.82
C HIS A 6 -32.99 -4.19 41.73
N LYS A 7 -32.34 -5.17 41.09
CA LYS A 7 -30.94 -5.02 40.66
C LYS A 7 -30.93 -3.88 39.65
N PRO A 8 -30.10 -2.84 39.80
CA PRO A 8 -29.89 -1.90 38.73
C PRO A 8 -29.39 -2.71 37.54
N VAL A 9 -30.14 -2.69 36.45
CA VAL A 9 -29.59 -3.04 35.15
C VAL A 9 -28.48 -2.02 34.96
N MET A 10 -27.23 -2.46 35.13
CA MET A 10 -26.11 -1.71 34.57
C MET A 10 -26.38 -1.76 33.07
N ASP A 11 -27.05 -0.74 32.56
CA ASP A 11 -27.00 -0.40 31.16
C ASP A 11 -25.51 -0.41 30.84
N ALA A 12 -25.08 -1.44 30.10
CA ALA A 12 -23.73 -1.47 29.57
C ALA A 12 -23.63 -0.17 28.76
N ASP A 13 -22.87 0.79 29.31
CA ASP A 13 -22.43 1.96 28.58
C ASP A 13 -21.95 1.44 27.22
N PRO A 14 -22.59 1.82 26.10
CA PRO A 14 -22.26 1.26 24.80
C PRO A 14 -20.82 1.66 24.53
N SER A 15 -19.92 0.74 24.88
CA SER A 15 -18.49 0.93 25.01
C SER A 15 -18.02 1.94 23.99
N GLU A 16 -17.74 3.14 24.48
CA GLU A 16 -17.13 4.23 23.75
C GLU A 16 -16.05 3.61 22.85
N ASN A 17 -16.23 3.66 21.53
CA ASN A 17 -15.29 3.13 20.55
C ASN A 17 -13.99 3.96 20.65
N THR A 18 -13.22 3.71 21.70
CA THR A 18 -12.00 4.43 22.00
C THR A 18 -10.92 3.85 21.12
N THR A 19 -10.44 4.69 20.20
CA THR A 19 -9.28 4.39 19.35
C THR A 19 -8.13 3.93 20.23
N ARG A 20 -7.63 2.71 20.05
CA ARG A 20 -6.55 2.16 20.87
C ARG A 20 -5.21 2.68 20.35
N PRO A 21 -4.15 2.71 21.19
CA PRO A 21 -2.81 3.12 20.75
C PRO A 21 -2.32 2.36 19.50
N VAL A 22 -2.62 1.06 19.41
CA VAL A 22 -2.26 0.22 18.25
C VAL A 22 -2.93 0.67 16.95
N ASP A 23 -4.11 1.28 17.01
CA ASP A 23 -4.82 1.75 15.83
C ASP A 23 -4.12 2.99 15.22
N TYR A 24 -3.47 3.80 16.05
CA TYR A 24 -2.59 4.90 15.59
C TYR A 24 -1.30 4.37 14.97
N VAL A 25 -0.73 3.29 15.50
CA VAL A 25 0.45 2.63 14.91
C VAL A 25 0.12 2.12 13.50
N TRP A 26 -1.03 1.47 13.33
CA TRP A 26 -1.48 1.03 12.01
C TRP A 26 -1.82 2.20 11.08
N ALA A 27 -2.37 3.30 11.59
CA ALA A 27 -2.57 4.51 10.80
C ALA A 27 -1.24 5.11 10.33
N ALA A 28 -0.22 5.16 11.19
CA ALA A 28 1.11 5.60 10.84
C ALA A 28 1.73 4.69 9.77
N ALA A 29 1.71 3.36 9.96
CA ALA A 29 2.21 2.39 8.99
C ALA A 29 1.50 2.52 7.63
N ARG A 30 0.18 2.71 7.63
CA ARG A 30 -0.62 2.98 6.42
C ARG A 30 -0.11 4.22 5.68
N ILE A 31 0.06 5.33 6.39
CA ILE A 31 0.51 6.60 5.80
C ILE A 31 1.95 6.46 5.30
N SER A 32 2.84 5.81 6.05
CA SER A 32 4.22 5.55 5.65
C SER A 32 4.31 4.73 4.37
N LEU A 33 3.57 3.61 4.27
CA LEU A 33 3.55 2.82 3.03
C LEU A 33 2.93 3.62 1.88
N GLY A 34 1.82 4.32 2.11
CA GLY A 34 1.21 5.18 1.10
C GLY A 34 2.17 6.25 0.59
N TRP A 35 2.98 6.83 1.47
CA TRP A 35 4.03 7.77 1.13
C TRP A 35 5.12 7.15 0.27
N ILE A 36 5.58 5.92 0.55
CA ILE A 36 6.57 5.23 -0.29
C ILE A 36 6.07 5.09 -1.73
N PHE A 37 4.83 4.62 -1.92
CA PHE A 37 4.22 4.51 -3.26
C PHE A 37 4.07 5.87 -3.94
N LEU A 38 3.54 6.87 -3.23
CA LEU A 38 3.32 8.19 -3.80
C LEU A 38 4.64 8.89 -4.13
N TRP A 39 5.66 8.75 -3.29
CA TRP A 39 6.98 9.31 -3.54
C TRP A 39 7.62 8.68 -4.77
N ALA A 40 7.55 7.35 -4.91
CA ALA A 40 8.03 6.67 -6.11
C ALA A 40 7.32 7.19 -7.38
N PHE A 41 6.01 7.43 -7.31
CA PHE A 41 5.27 8.06 -8.41
C PHE A 41 5.78 9.47 -8.71
N LEU A 42 5.94 10.32 -7.70
CA LEU A 42 6.37 11.71 -7.86
C LEU A 42 7.79 11.79 -8.45
N ASP A 43 8.74 11.07 -7.87
CA ASP A 43 10.12 11.07 -8.36
C ASP A 43 10.20 10.49 -9.78
N LYS A 44 9.45 9.43 -10.11
CA LYS A 44 9.41 8.89 -11.48
C LYS A 44 8.74 9.84 -12.47
N THR A 45 7.72 10.57 -12.02
CA THR A 45 7.01 11.53 -12.87
C THR A 45 7.90 12.72 -13.21
N PHE A 46 8.51 13.34 -12.20
CA PHE A 46 9.22 14.62 -12.35
C PHE A 46 10.74 14.50 -12.48
N GLY A 47 11.33 13.38 -12.06
CA GLY A 47 12.77 13.13 -12.12
C GLY A 47 13.59 14.05 -11.21
N TRP A 48 13.27 14.09 -9.92
CA TRP A 48 13.99 14.93 -8.94
C TRP A 48 15.38 14.39 -8.57
N GLY A 49 15.78 13.23 -9.11
CA GLY A 49 17.12 12.69 -8.97
C GLY A 49 17.35 11.83 -7.73
N PHE A 50 16.29 11.47 -6.98
CA PHE A 50 16.44 10.56 -5.83
C PHE A 50 16.68 9.13 -6.31
N ALA A 51 15.73 8.60 -7.08
CA ALA A 51 15.88 7.33 -7.78
C ALA A 51 15.85 7.52 -9.31
N THR A 52 15.21 8.59 -9.78
CA THR A 52 14.98 8.88 -11.19
C THR A 52 15.70 10.17 -11.59
N PRO A 53 16.78 10.10 -12.39
CA PRO A 53 17.40 11.27 -13.00
C PRO A 53 16.40 12.04 -13.88
N ALA A 54 16.59 13.36 -14.01
CA ALA A 54 15.68 14.22 -14.78
C ALA A 54 15.50 13.76 -16.24
N GLU A 55 16.55 13.23 -16.87
CA GLU A 55 16.50 12.75 -18.25
C GLU A 55 15.66 11.48 -18.42
N ARG A 56 15.39 10.77 -17.31
CA ARG A 56 14.56 9.56 -17.26
C ARG A 56 13.18 9.81 -16.65
N ALA A 57 12.84 11.07 -16.36
CA ALA A 57 11.51 11.44 -15.88
C ALA A 57 10.43 11.01 -16.88
N TRP A 58 9.28 10.57 -16.38
CA TRP A 58 8.18 10.12 -17.22
C TRP A 58 7.63 11.24 -18.11
N ILE A 59 7.55 12.47 -17.57
CA ILE A 59 7.13 13.65 -18.35
C ILE A 59 8.10 14.00 -19.49
N ASN A 60 9.34 13.52 -19.41
CA ASN A 60 10.37 13.68 -20.45
C ASN A 60 10.41 12.47 -21.42
N GLY A 61 9.42 11.58 -21.36
CA GLY A 61 9.34 10.38 -22.21
C GLY A 61 10.14 9.18 -21.69
N GLY A 62 10.69 9.26 -20.47
CA GLY A 62 11.32 8.11 -19.81
C GLY A 62 10.32 7.01 -19.49
N SER A 63 10.78 5.76 -19.40
CA SER A 63 9.95 4.62 -19.02
C SER A 63 10.12 4.30 -17.52
N PRO A 64 9.08 4.45 -16.69
CA PRO A 64 9.10 4.17 -15.25
C PRO A 64 9.55 2.76 -14.86
N THR A 65 9.28 1.77 -15.71
CA THR A 65 9.52 0.34 -15.44
C THR A 65 10.80 -0.18 -16.04
N THR A 66 11.31 0.46 -17.11
CA THR A 66 12.50 -0.02 -17.83
C THR A 66 13.73 -0.18 -16.93
N GLY A 67 14.02 0.80 -16.06
CA GLY A 67 15.19 0.74 -15.19
C GLY A 67 15.17 -0.46 -14.24
N PHE A 68 14.00 -0.75 -13.67
CA PHE A 68 13.80 -1.86 -12.74
C PHE A 68 13.79 -3.22 -13.46
N LEU A 69 12.97 -3.34 -14.52
CA LEU A 69 12.74 -4.61 -15.20
C LEU A 69 13.90 -5.03 -16.13
N LYS A 70 14.67 -4.09 -16.70
CA LYS A 70 15.89 -4.44 -17.45
C LYS A 70 17.08 -4.67 -16.52
N GLY A 71 17.14 -4.01 -15.37
CA GLY A 71 18.16 -4.24 -14.35
C GLY A 71 18.11 -5.67 -13.79
N THR A 72 16.98 -6.34 -13.93
CA THR A 72 16.74 -7.73 -13.54
C THR A 72 16.83 -8.70 -14.73
N GLY A 73 17.36 -8.29 -15.89
CA GLY A 73 17.40 -9.13 -17.09
C GLY A 73 18.21 -10.42 -16.96
N GLU A 74 19.21 -10.44 -16.08
CA GLU A 74 20.04 -11.62 -15.78
C GLU A 74 19.48 -12.52 -14.67
N ASN A 75 18.36 -12.11 -14.06
CA ASN A 75 17.72 -12.83 -12.96
C ASN A 75 16.94 -14.05 -13.46
N ALA A 76 16.56 -14.94 -12.54
CA ALA A 76 15.92 -16.23 -12.88
C ALA A 76 14.62 -16.08 -13.68
N LEU A 77 13.90 -14.96 -13.49
CA LEU A 77 12.69 -14.60 -14.23
C LEU A 77 12.92 -13.43 -15.21
N GLY A 78 14.18 -13.04 -15.43
CA GLY A 78 14.57 -11.83 -16.16
C GLY A 78 14.03 -11.77 -17.59
N GLY A 79 13.94 -12.90 -18.30
CA GLY A 79 13.38 -12.95 -19.65
C GLY A 79 11.90 -12.56 -19.73
N PHE A 80 11.08 -12.97 -18.74
CA PHE A 80 9.66 -12.59 -18.68
C PHE A 80 9.50 -11.09 -18.39
N PHE A 81 10.19 -10.59 -17.37
CA PHE A 81 10.09 -9.21 -16.94
C PHE A 81 10.74 -8.22 -17.93
N SER A 82 11.84 -8.60 -18.56
CA SER A 82 12.47 -7.80 -19.62
C SER A 82 11.58 -7.64 -20.85
N GLY A 83 10.74 -8.63 -21.17
CA GLY A 83 9.76 -8.53 -22.26
C GLY A 83 8.63 -7.54 -21.98
N LEU A 84 8.34 -7.28 -20.71
CA LEU A 84 7.37 -6.28 -20.24
C LEU A 84 7.99 -4.89 -20.10
N ALA A 85 9.31 -4.80 -19.96
CA ALA A 85 10.04 -3.56 -19.74
C ALA A 85 9.88 -2.58 -20.92
N GLY A 86 9.48 -1.34 -20.63
CA GLY A 86 9.35 -0.29 -21.64
C GLY A 86 8.11 -0.40 -22.50
N GLN A 87 7.21 -1.34 -22.22
CA GLN A 87 5.90 -1.39 -22.84
C GLN A 87 5.05 -0.25 -22.26
N VAL A 88 4.51 0.60 -23.14
CA VAL A 88 3.76 1.80 -22.75
C VAL A 88 2.60 1.46 -21.79
N TRP A 89 1.88 0.37 -22.04
CA TRP A 89 0.77 -0.04 -21.18
C TRP A 89 1.23 -0.50 -19.79
N VAL A 90 2.42 -1.11 -19.68
CA VAL A 90 3.01 -1.53 -18.40
C VAL A 90 3.44 -0.30 -17.61
N ASP A 91 4.02 0.69 -18.27
CA ASP A 91 4.38 1.97 -17.65
C ASP A 91 3.16 2.69 -17.10
N TRP A 92 2.08 2.79 -17.87
CA TRP A 92 0.81 3.38 -17.40
C TRP A 92 0.20 2.59 -16.24
N LEU A 93 0.16 1.26 -16.32
CA LEU A 93 -0.38 0.42 -15.26
C LEU A 93 0.43 0.56 -13.97
N PHE A 94 1.75 0.57 -14.08
CA PHE A 94 2.65 0.74 -12.94
C PHE A 94 2.46 2.11 -12.29
N MET A 95 2.44 3.19 -13.09
CA MET A 95 2.25 4.55 -12.56
C MET A 95 0.86 4.76 -11.96
N ALA A 96 -0.19 4.23 -12.60
CA ALA A 96 -1.54 4.24 -12.05
C ALA A 96 -1.62 3.43 -10.75
N GLY A 97 -0.90 2.31 -10.67
CA GLY A 97 -0.73 1.53 -9.44
C GLY A 97 -0.10 2.35 -8.32
N LEU A 98 1.08 2.94 -8.56
CA LEU A 98 1.78 3.75 -7.57
C LEU A 98 0.92 4.91 -7.05
N LEU A 99 0.32 5.69 -7.96
CA LEU A 99 -0.54 6.81 -7.60
C LEU A 99 -1.81 6.35 -6.86
N GLY A 100 -2.50 5.35 -7.41
CA GLY A 100 -3.76 4.86 -6.88
C GLY A 100 -3.60 4.21 -5.50
N ILE A 101 -2.61 3.34 -5.34
CA ILE A 101 -2.29 2.69 -4.06
C ILE A 101 -1.81 3.75 -3.05
N GLY A 102 -0.88 4.62 -3.45
CA GLY A 102 -0.34 5.66 -2.58
C GLY A 102 -1.42 6.61 -2.05
N ALA A 103 -2.26 7.13 -2.95
CA ALA A 103 -3.36 8.01 -2.56
C ALA A 103 -4.42 7.29 -1.71
N ALA A 104 -4.82 6.08 -2.08
CA ALA A 104 -5.79 5.29 -1.32
C ALA A 104 -5.29 4.98 0.10
N LEU A 105 -4.01 4.61 0.23
CA LEU A 105 -3.38 4.38 1.53
C LEU A 105 -3.28 5.67 2.33
N ILE A 106 -2.80 6.80 1.78
CA ILE A 106 -2.72 8.07 2.53
C ILE A 106 -4.09 8.56 2.99
N LEU A 107 -5.09 8.53 2.11
CA LEU A 107 -6.44 8.98 2.42
C LEU A 107 -7.20 7.99 3.32
N GLY A 108 -6.77 6.73 3.38
CA GLY A 108 -7.46 5.68 4.13
C GLY A 108 -8.77 5.22 3.47
N VAL A 109 -8.91 5.43 2.17
CA VAL A 109 -10.08 5.03 1.38
C VAL A 109 -9.74 3.79 0.56
N GLY A 110 -10.63 2.81 0.51
CA GLY A 110 -10.40 1.60 -0.28
C GLY A 110 -9.20 0.77 0.19
N THR A 111 -8.80 0.85 1.47
CA THR A 111 -7.58 0.23 2.02
C THR A 111 -7.44 -1.26 1.69
N ARG A 112 -8.55 -2.02 1.64
CA ARG A 112 -8.50 -3.45 1.26
C ARG A 112 -8.11 -3.66 -0.20
N VAL A 113 -8.66 -2.85 -1.11
CA VAL A 113 -8.33 -2.88 -2.53
C VAL A 113 -6.89 -2.41 -2.74
N ALA A 114 -6.49 -1.33 -2.09
CA ALA A 114 -5.12 -0.82 -2.13
C ALA A 114 -4.10 -1.84 -1.58
N ALA A 115 -4.44 -2.53 -0.49
CA ALA A 115 -3.59 -3.59 0.07
C ALA A 115 -3.46 -4.79 -0.86
N ALA A 116 -4.54 -5.23 -1.52
CA ALA A 116 -4.48 -6.32 -2.48
C ALA A 116 -3.66 -5.94 -3.73
N ALA A 117 -3.93 -4.77 -4.31
CA ALA A 117 -3.21 -4.29 -5.49
C ALA A 117 -1.73 -4.01 -5.18
N GLY A 118 -1.44 -3.33 -4.06
CA GLY A 118 -0.08 -3.04 -3.62
C GLY A 118 0.68 -4.29 -3.21
N GLY A 119 0.04 -5.23 -2.52
CA GLY A 119 0.63 -6.52 -2.19
C GLY A 119 1.02 -7.31 -3.45
N LEU A 120 0.12 -7.37 -4.43
CA LEU A 120 0.41 -8.02 -5.72
C LEU A 120 1.59 -7.34 -6.44
N LEU A 121 1.59 -6.01 -6.51
CA LEU A 121 2.68 -5.25 -7.13
C LEU A 121 4.02 -5.53 -6.45
N LEU A 122 4.08 -5.48 -5.11
CA LEU A 122 5.30 -5.74 -4.35
C LEU A 122 5.79 -7.18 -4.53
N VAL A 123 4.90 -8.17 -4.54
CA VAL A 123 5.27 -9.58 -4.79
C VAL A 123 5.81 -9.77 -6.21
N LEU A 124 5.25 -9.08 -7.21
CA LEU A 124 5.78 -9.11 -8.57
C LEU A 124 7.17 -8.45 -8.65
N MET A 125 7.39 -7.37 -7.91
CA MET A 125 8.70 -6.71 -7.81
C MET A 125 9.74 -7.63 -7.16
N TRP A 126 9.40 -8.25 -6.02
CA TRP A 126 10.22 -9.27 -5.38
C TRP A 126 10.58 -10.42 -6.33
N ALA A 127 9.60 -10.93 -7.08
CA ALA A 127 9.83 -12.03 -8.02
C ALA A 127 10.79 -11.63 -9.16
N ALA A 128 10.73 -10.38 -9.62
CA ALA A 128 11.66 -9.88 -10.64
C ALA A 128 13.10 -9.82 -10.14
N GLU A 129 13.32 -9.60 -8.84
CA GLU A 129 14.66 -9.44 -8.26
C GLU A 129 15.36 -10.77 -7.91
N LEU A 130 14.69 -11.92 -8.06
CA LEU A 130 15.28 -13.23 -7.70
C LEU A 130 16.38 -13.70 -8.66
N PRO A 131 17.57 -14.12 -8.18
CA PRO A 131 17.96 -14.24 -6.76
C PRO A 131 18.36 -12.90 -6.14
N LEU A 132 17.92 -12.65 -4.91
CA LEU A 132 18.26 -11.40 -4.21
C LEU A 132 19.75 -11.41 -3.79
N ALA A 133 20.35 -10.22 -3.77
CA ALA A 133 21.78 -10.07 -3.46
C ALA A 133 22.15 -10.35 -1.99
N ASN A 134 21.27 -9.98 -1.04
CA ASN A 134 21.61 -9.91 0.38
C ASN A 134 20.92 -10.99 1.24
N ASN A 135 19.88 -11.65 0.73
CA ASN A 135 19.09 -12.61 1.49
C ASN A 135 18.48 -13.63 0.52
N PRO A 136 18.47 -14.95 0.81
CA PRO A 136 17.94 -15.94 -0.13
C PRO A 136 16.43 -15.82 -0.40
N PHE A 137 15.68 -15.05 0.39
CA PHE A 137 14.22 -14.99 0.28
C PHE A 137 13.61 -13.64 0.66
N MET A 138 14.02 -13.05 1.79
CA MET A 138 13.34 -11.90 2.40
C MET A 138 13.99 -10.57 1.98
N ASP A 139 13.18 -9.65 1.49
CA ASP A 139 13.51 -8.26 1.25
C ASP A 139 12.40 -7.33 1.77
N ASP A 140 12.56 -6.04 1.50
CA ASP A 140 11.59 -5.02 1.90
C ASP A 140 10.22 -5.20 1.21
N HIS A 141 10.18 -5.69 -0.03
CA HIS A 141 8.92 -5.89 -0.76
C HIS A 141 8.01 -6.91 -0.07
N ILE A 142 8.56 -8.03 0.40
CA ILE A 142 7.79 -9.05 1.14
C ILE A 142 7.34 -8.51 2.50
N VAL A 143 8.21 -7.79 3.22
CA VAL A 143 7.84 -7.16 4.51
C VAL A 143 6.70 -6.17 4.30
N TYR A 144 6.78 -5.30 3.30
CA TYR A 144 5.73 -4.33 2.98
C TYR A 144 4.42 -5.01 2.59
N ALA A 145 4.48 -6.11 1.82
CA ALA A 145 3.30 -6.88 1.45
C ALA A 145 2.59 -7.48 2.70
N ILE A 146 3.35 -8.02 3.66
CA ILE A 146 2.80 -8.51 4.94
C ILE A 146 2.13 -7.37 5.71
N VAL A 147 2.78 -6.20 5.79
CA VAL A 147 2.21 -5.03 6.48
C VAL A 147 0.91 -4.58 5.80
N LEU A 148 0.83 -4.56 4.46
CA LEU A 148 -0.41 -4.25 3.74
C LEU A 148 -1.55 -5.21 4.10
N VAL A 149 -1.27 -6.52 4.23
CA VAL A 149 -2.25 -7.49 4.72
C VAL A 149 -2.70 -7.14 6.13
N GLY A 150 -1.76 -6.82 7.03
CA GLY A 150 -2.06 -6.35 8.38
C GLY A 150 -2.97 -5.12 8.40
N LEU A 151 -2.71 -4.13 7.55
CA LEU A 151 -3.53 -2.92 7.41
C LEU A 151 -4.96 -3.21 6.95
N ALA A 152 -5.13 -4.15 6.02
CA ALA A 152 -6.45 -4.57 5.53
C ALA A 152 -7.26 -5.27 6.63
N LEU A 153 -6.61 -6.13 7.42
CA LEU A 153 -7.22 -6.87 8.52
C LEU A 153 -7.52 -5.98 9.73
N ALA A 154 -6.68 -4.98 10.01
CA ALA A 154 -6.84 -4.05 11.12
C ALA A 154 -7.85 -2.91 10.86
N ASN A 155 -8.45 -2.84 9.66
CA ASN A 155 -9.29 -1.71 9.21
C ASN A 155 -8.59 -0.34 9.39
N ALA A 156 -7.28 -0.29 9.10
CA ALA A 156 -6.42 0.87 9.38
C ALA A 156 -6.83 2.17 8.64
N GLY A 157 -7.75 2.11 7.68
CA GLY A 157 -8.32 3.26 6.99
C GLY A 157 -9.30 4.10 7.85
N GLU A 158 -9.74 3.57 9.01
CA GLU A 158 -10.68 4.28 9.90
C GLU A 158 -9.97 5.28 10.83
N THR A 159 -8.74 4.96 11.25
CA THR A 159 -7.92 5.83 12.10
C THR A 159 -7.07 6.78 11.26
N LEU A 160 -7.18 8.08 11.52
CA LEU A 160 -6.54 9.16 10.75
C LEU A 160 -6.77 9.05 9.23
N GLY A 161 -7.90 8.46 8.82
CA GLY A 161 -8.27 8.26 7.43
C GLY A 161 -9.74 8.55 7.21
N LEU A 162 -10.13 8.63 5.94
CA LEU A 162 -11.49 8.92 5.50
C LEU A 162 -12.34 7.65 5.36
N GLY A 163 -11.80 6.46 5.66
CA GLY A 163 -12.45 5.17 5.42
C GLY A 163 -13.79 5.02 6.16
N LYS A 164 -13.92 5.63 7.34
CA LYS A 164 -15.17 5.66 8.11
C LYS A 164 -16.33 6.33 7.37
N TYR A 165 -16.05 7.42 6.63
CA TYR A 165 -17.07 8.17 5.90
C TYR A 165 -17.52 7.48 4.62
N VAL A 166 -16.65 6.66 4.01
CA VAL A 166 -16.96 5.93 2.77
C VAL A 166 -17.76 4.66 3.04
N ARG A 167 -17.67 4.07 4.24
CA ARG A 167 -18.44 2.88 4.62
C ARG A 167 -19.88 3.18 5.04
N GLN A 168 -20.11 4.31 5.70
CA GLN A 168 -21.43 4.73 6.17
C GLN A 168 -22.54 4.96 5.11
N PRO A 169 -22.28 5.40 3.86
CA PRO A 169 -23.35 5.65 2.89
C PRO A 169 -24.09 4.39 2.39
N TYR A 170 -23.62 3.18 2.71
CA TYR A 170 -24.25 1.92 2.25
C TYR A 170 -25.18 1.25 3.29
N LEU A 171 -25.33 1.86 4.48
CA LEU A 171 -26.15 1.32 5.58
C LEU A 171 -27.37 2.20 5.90
N LYS A 172 -27.87 2.95 4.92
CA LYS A 172 -29.13 3.70 5.01
C LYS A 172 -30.16 3.17 4.04
#